data_AF-A0A8T4LDR4-F1
#
_entry.id   AF-A0A8T4LDR4-F1
#
_cell.length_a   1.000
_cell.length_b   1.000
_cell.length_c   1.000
_cell.angle_alpha   90.00
_cell.angle_beta   90.00
_cell.angle_gamma   90.00
#
_symmetry.space_group_name_H-M   'P 1'
#
loop_
_entity.id
_entity.type
_entity.pdbx_description
1 polymer ?
#
loop_
_entity_poly.entity_id
_entity_poly.type
_entity_poly.pdbx_seq_one_letter_code
_entity_poly.pdbx_strand_id
1 'polypeptide(L)'
;SSHASKAGVNSFSAHPTGNFDTNDLGGDKKTLSVAPALYLRTALLGLRKHAKRRGCLEYQITIEATHHSPTFDYPLLFVEIGSNEEAWKDELAAEVVADVVYDLVSKPLEKGTIAVGFGGNHYSPRFQKMIEEKGYAFGHICPKHKLDDLDEEMILQIINKTIPKPEQVVLDWKGMNSAQRNKIVEVLTRNRIEFVRV
;
A
#
# COMPACT_ATOMS: atom_id res chain seq x y z
N SER A 1 10.67 2.37 9.15
CA SER A 1 10.34 1.21 10.00
C SER A 1 11.11 -0.01 9.51
N SER A 2 11.13 -1.09 10.29
CA SER A 2 11.70 -2.38 9.90
C SER A 2 10.60 -3.32 9.42
N HIS A 3 10.78 -3.90 8.23
CA HIS A 3 9.95 -4.99 7.74
C HIS A 3 10.59 -6.33 8.13
N ALA A 4 9.83 -7.29 8.67
CA ALA A 4 10.32 -8.62 9.03
C ALA A 4 9.64 -9.70 8.18
N SER A 5 10.41 -10.52 7.48
CA SER A 5 9.88 -11.60 6.63
C SER A 5 10.71 -12.86 6.72
N LYS A 6 10.04 -14.02 6.81
CA LYS A 6 10.67 -15.34 6.82
C LYS A 6 11.39 -15.68 5.50
N ALA A 7 11.03 -15.00 4.42
CA ALA A 7 11.66 -15.20 3.12
C ALA A 7 13.12 -14.71 3.09
N GLY A 8 13.51 -13.81 4.02
CA GLY A 8 14.88 -13.31 4.12
C GLY A 8 15.33 -12.46 2.94
N VAL A 9 14.39 -11.91 2.17
CA VAL A 9 14.69 -11.13 0.97
C VAL A 9 14.90 -9.67 1.37
N ASN A 10 16.06 -9.13 1.03
CA ASN A 10 16.33 -7.70 1.22
C ASN A 10 15.36 -6.87 0.39
N SER A 11 14.64 -5.96 1.04
CA SER A 11 13.59 -5.19 0.40
C SER A 11 13.52 -3.76 0.93
N PHE A 12 13.09 -2.87 0.05
CA PHE A 12 12.50 -1.60 0.44
C PHE A 12 11.01 -1.66 0.17
N SER A 13 10.21 -1.24 1.14
CA SER A 13 8.77 -1.24 0.98
C SER A 13 8.08 0.00 1.48
N ALA A 14 6.84 0.18 1.04
CA ALA A 14 5.96 1.18 1.60
C ALA A 14 4.49 0.71 1.57
N HIS A 15 3.74 1.08 2.61
CA HIS A 15 2.30 0.78 2.69
C HIS A 15 1.55 1.70 3.66
N PRO A 16 0.23 1.86 3.51
CA PRO A 16 -0.63 2.41 4.55
C PRO A 16 -0.84 1.40 5.69
N THR A 17 -1.19 1.88 6.87
CA THR A 17 -1.52 1.02 8.01
C THR A 17 -3.02 0.88 8.22
N GLY A 18 -3.42 -0.19 8.88
CA GLY A 18 -4.79 -0.48 9.19
C GLY A 18 -5.09 -1.96 9.38
N ASN A 19 -6.17 -2.23 10.09
CA ASN A 19 -6.65 -3.56 10.40
C ASN A 19 -8.00 -3.81 9.69
N PHE A 20 -8.05 -4.83 8.84
CA PHE A 20 -9.29 -5.22 8.17
C PHE A 20 -10.27 -6.00 9.06
N ASP A 21 -9.76 -6.63 10.12
CA ASP A 21 -10.54 -7.49 11.00
C ASP A 21 -9.99 -7.45 12.44
N THR A 22 -8.99 -8.28 12.76
CA THR A 22 -8.29 -8.32 14.04
C THR A 22 -7.19 -7.26 14.15
N ASN A 23 -6.74 -7.01 15.38
CA ASN A 23 -5.71 -6.04 15.74
C ASN A 23 -4.54 -6.70 16.49
N ASP A 24 -4.16 -7.91 16.07
CA ASP A 24 -3.17 -8.74 16.80
C ASP A 24 -1.80 -8.07 16.92
N LEU A 25 -1.46 -7.16 15.99
CA LEU A 25 -0.25 -6.34 16.04
C LEU A 25 -0.52 -4.87 16.43
N GLY A 26 -1.58 -4.62 17.19
CA GLY A 26 -1.95 -3.31 17.75
C GLY A 26 -2.97 -2.52 16.92
N GLY A 27 -3.28 -1.31 17.38
CA GLY A 27 -4.33 -0.46 16.81
C GLY A 27 -5.74 -0.99 17.10
N ASP A 28 -6.73 -0.42 16.43
CA ASP A 28 -8.14 -0.77 16.60
C ASP A 28 -8.58 -1.81 15.58
N LYS A 29 -9.53 -2.67 15.97
CA LYS A 29 -10.15 -3.64 15.07
C LYS A 29 -10.95 -2.91 13.99
N LYS A 30 -11.00 -3.48 12.78
CA LYS A 30 -11.77 -2.92 11.64
C LYS A 30 -11.56 -1.42 11.43
N THR A 31 -10.34 -0.95 11.63
CA THR A 31 -10.00 0.47 11.56
C THR A 31 -8.77 0.65 10.68
N LEU A 32 -8.86 1.54 9.71
CA LEU A 32 -7.76 1.93 8.84
C LEU A 32 -7.23 3.31 9.25
N SER A 33 -5.94 3.57 9.04
CA SER A 33 -5.43 4.95 9.09
C SER A 33 -5.82 5.71 7.82
N VAL A 34 -5.63 7.03 7.80
CA VAL A 34 -5.78 7.78 6.55
C VAL A 34 -4.60 7.48 5.62
N ALA A 35 -4.83 6.90 4.44
CA ALA A 35 -3.82 6.55 3.44
C ALA A 35 -3.51 7.75 2.50
N PRO A 36 -2.29 8.30 2.51
CA PRO A 36 -1.88 9.37 1.61
C PRO A 36 -1.37 8.83 0.27
N ALA A 37 -2.26 8.64 -0.70
CA ALA A 37 -2.01 7.92 -1.95
C ALA A 37 -0.83 8.48 -2.77
N LEU A 38 -0.75 9.81 -2.90
CA LEU A 38 0.33 10.47 -3.63
C LEU A 38 1.69 10.32 -2.93
N TYR A 39 1.69 10.26 -1.59
CA TYR A 39 2.91 10.00 -0.82
C TYR A 39 3.36 8.56 -1.00
N LEU A 40 2.44 7.58 -1.00
CA LEU A 40 2.79 6.18 -1.25
C LEU A 40 3.41 5.98 -2.63
N ARG A 41 2.81 6.58 -3.68
CA ARG A 41 3.39 6.59 -5.03
C ARG A 41 4.80 7.19 -5.03
N THR A 42 4.95 8.37 -4.42
CA THR A 42 6.23 9.09 -4.40
C THR A 42 7.29 8.31 -3.62
N ALA A 43 6.92 7.67 -2.52
CA ALA A 43 7.80 6.82 -1.73
C ALA A 43 8.32 5.65 -2.56
N LEU A 44 7.43 4.91 -3.23
CA LEU A 44 7.82 3.74 -4.04
C LEU A 44 8.75 4.10 -5.20
N LEU A 45 8.43 5.18 -5.93
CA LEU A 45 9.28 5.67 -7.03
C LEU A 45 10.61 6.23 -6.51
N GLY A 46 10.59 6.91 -5.36
CA GLY A 46 11.75 7.44 -4.67
C GLY A 46 12.70 6.33 -4.21
N LEU A 47 12.18 5.27 -3.60
CA LEU A 47 12.96 4.10 -3.15
C LEU A 47 13.73 3.51 -4.33
N ARG A 48 13.07 3.28 -5.46
CA ARG A 48 13.73 2.77 -6.68
C ARG A 48 14.82 3.71 -7.20
N LYS A 49 14.55 5.01 -7.24
CA LYS A 49 15.50 6.03 -7.71
C LYS A 49 16.73 6.11 -6.81
N HIS A 50 16.53 6.18 -5.50
CA HIS A 50 17.61 6.37 -4.53
C HIS A 50 18.40 5.10 -4.29
N ALA A 51 17.76 3.92 -4.29
CA ALA A 51 18.46 2.62 -4.27
C ALA A 51 19.45 2.52 -5.44
N LYS A 52 19.02 2.86 -6.65
CA LYS A 52 19.92 2.90 -7.82
C LYS A 52 21.07 3.89 -7.65
N ARG A 53 20.80 5.07 -7.08
CA ARG A 53 21.83 6.12 -6.87
C ARG A 53 22.88 5.71 -5.84
N ARG A 54 22.46 5.02 -4.78
CA ARG A 54 23.32 4.58 -3.66
C ARG A 54 23.99 3.23 -3.91
N GLY A 55 23.58 2.51 -4.97
CA GLY A 55 24.16 1.21 -5.33
C GLY A 55 23.48 0.00 -4.67
N CYS A 56 22.37 0.18 -3.97
CA CYS A 56 21.60 -0.86 -3.29
C CYS A 56 20.70 -1.63 -4.29
N LEU A 57 21.30 -2.27 -5.29
CA LEU A 57 20.58 -2.94 -6.40
C LEU A 57 20.06 -4.33 -6.03
N GLU A 58 20.57 -4.90 -4.95
CA GLU A 58 20.18 -6.18 -4.36
C GLU A 58 18.84 -6.11 -3.60
N TYR A 59 18.42 -4.90 -3.19
CA TYR A 59 17.15 -4.69 -2.51
C TYR A 59 15.99 -4.68 -3.50
N GLN A 60 14.99 -5.53 -3.26
CA GLN A 60 13.75 -5.51 -4.01
C GLN A 60 12.88 -4.34 -3.61
N ILE A 61 12.36 -3.59 -4.58
CA ILE A 61 11.36 -2.55 -4.32
C ILE A 61 9.98 -3.19 -4.37
N THR A 62 9.21 -3.09 -3.29
CA THR A 62 7.87 -3.69 -3.21
C THR A 62 6.87 -2.76 -2.56
N ILE A 63 5.66 -2.65 -3.13
CA ILE A 63 4.53 -2.15 -2.33
C ILE A 63 4.05 -3.27 -1.39
N GLU A 64 3.47 -2.90 -0.26
CA GLU A 64 2.75 -3.85 0.59
C GLU A 64 1.28 -3.48 0.72
N ALA A 65 0.45 -4.50 0.93
CA ALA A 65 -0.95 -4.32 1.23
C ALA A 65 -1.14 -3.58 2.56
N THR A 66 -2.31 -2.98 2.77
CA THR A 66 -2.60 -2.34 4.06
C THR A 66 -2.63 -3.38 5.17
N HIS A 67 -1.85 -3.16 6.21
CA HIS A 67 -1.79 -4.08 7.34
C HIS A 67 -1.21 -3.40 8.59
N HIS A 68 -1.54 -4.01 9.73
CA HIS A 68 -1.03 -3.71 11.07
C HIS A 68 -1.23 -2.26 11.54
N SER A 69 -0.79 -2.02 12.77
CA SER A 69 -0.93 -0.78 13.50
C SER A 69 0.10 0.27 13.07
N PRO A 70 -0.04 1.53 13.50
CA PRO A 70 -1.14 2.10 14.28
C PRO A 70 -2.36 2.44 13.42
N THR A 71 -3.48 2.72 14.07
CA THR A 71 -4.72 3.21 13.46
C THR A 71 -4.96 4.65 13.92
N PHE A 72 -4.68 5.61 13.04
CA PHE A 72 -4.80 7.03 13.34
C PHE A 72 -5.69 7.78 12.34
N ASP A 73 -6.32 8.86 12.80
CA ASP A 73 -7.17 9.71 11.95
C ASP A 73 -6.40 10.79 11.16
N TYR A 74 -5.07 10.72 11.15
CA TYR A 74 -4.21 11.57 10.31
C TYR A 74 -3.48 10.75 9.24
N PRO A 75 -3.02 11.38 8.15
CA PRO A 75 -2.37 10.68 7.05
C PRO A 75 -1.10 9.95 7.52
N LEU A 76 -1.02 8.65 7.23
CA LEU A 76 0.08 7.80 7.67
C LEU A 76 0.46 6.77 6.60
N LEU A 77 1.76 6.58 6.41
CA LEU A 77 2.33 5.46 5.68
C LEU A 77 3.63 5.01 6.33
N PHE A 78 3.99 3.75 6.11
CA PHE A 78 5.28 3.19 6.45
C PHE A 78 6.18 3.21 5.22
N VAL A 79 7.45 3.57 5.41
CA VAL A 79 8.55 3.33 4.48
C VAL A 79 9.57 2.48 5.24
N GLU A 80 9.89 1.31 4.69
CA GLU A 80 10.57 0.26 5.45
C GLU A 80 11.81 -0.28 4.75
N ILE A 81 12.70 -0.83 5.57
CA ILE A 81 13.83 -1.66 5.18
C ILE A 81 13.54 -3.06 5.69
N GLY A 82 13.66 -4.04 4.81
CA GLY A 82 13.47 -5.44 5.12
C GLY A 82 14.63 -6.32 4.64
N SER A 83 14.70 -7.58 5.06
CA SER A 83 13.70 -8.24 5.92
C SER A 83 14.23 -8.81 7.24
N ASN A 84 15.47 -8.48 7.60
CA ASN A 84 16.17 -9.04 8.76
C ASN A 84 17.10 -8.00 9.42
N GLU A 85 17.70 -8.36 10.55
CA GLU A 85 18.55 -7.46 11.34
C GLU A 85 19.78 -6.95 10.58
N GLU A 86 20.33 -7.74 9.66
CA GLU A 86 21.45 -7.32 8.81
C GLU A 86 21.03 -6.17 7.89
N ALA A 87 19.89 -6.33 7.20
CA ALA A 87 19.33 -5.29 6.34
C ALA A 87 18.95 -4.03 7.15
N TRP A 88 18.45 -4.17 8.37
CA TRP A 88 18.10 -3.02 9.22
C TRP A 88 19.32 -2.22 9.70
N LYS A 89 20.51 -2.82 9.68
CA LYS A 89 21.79 -2.20 10.06
C LYS A 89 22.58 -1.69 8.86
N ASP A 90 22.09 -1.89 7.64
CA ASP A 90 22.72 -1.39 6.42
C ASP A 90 22.56 0.13 6.32
N GLU A 91 23.68 0.85 6.47
CA GLU A 91 23.72 2.31 6.44
C GLU A 91 23.31 2.87 5.07
N LEU A 92 23.67 2.20 3.96
CA LEU A 92 23.25 2.65 2.62
C LEU A 92 21.75 2.48 2.44
N ALA A 93 21.18 1.39 2.96
CA ALA A 93 19.74 1.19 2.94
C ALA A 93 19.00 2.25 3.79
N ALA A 94 19.56 2.60 4.94
CA ALA A 94 19.05 3.70 5.77
C ALA A 94 19.12 5.05 5.05
N GLU A 95 20.22 5.35 4.34
CA GLU A 95 20.35 6.55 3.52
C GLU A 95 19.30 6.61 2.40
N VAL A 96 18.98 5.49 1.76
CA VAL A 96 17.93 5.42 0.73
C VAL A 96 16.58 5.83 1.32
N VAL A 97 16.20 5.27 2.48
CA VAL A 97 14.94 5.63 3.14
C VAL A 97 14.95 7.09 3.62
N ALA A 98 16.07 7.58 4.15
CA ALA A 98 16.22 8.97 4.56
C ALA A 98 16.06 9.94 3.38
N ASP A 99 16.67 9.63 2.22
CA ASP A 99 16.52 10.39 0.98
C ASP A 99 15.06 10.41 0.50
N VAL A 100 14.33 9.29 0.63
CA VAL A 100 12.90 9.23 0.32
C VAL A 100 12.07 10.10 1.25
N VAL A 101 12.27 9.98 2.56
CA VAL A 101 11.55 10.79 3.55
C VAL A 101 11.81 12.27 3.32
N TYR A 102 13.06 12.66 3.04
CA TYR A 102 13.41 14.03 2.68
C TYR A 102 12.65 14.49 1.44
N ASP A 103 12.59 13.69 0.37
CA ASP A 103 11.85 14.03 -0.84
C ASP A 103 10.35 14.20 -0.57
N LEU A 104 9.74 13.35 0.26
CA LEU A 104 8.33 13.43 0.62
C LEU A 104 7.95 14.70 1.37
N VAL A 105 8.85 15.26 2.18
CA VAL A 105 8.57 16.47 2.98
C VAL A 105 9.04 17.76 2.32
N SER A 106 9.97 17.69 1.37
CA SER A 106 10.62 18.89 0.78
C SER A 106 10.23 19.17 -0.66
N LYS A 107 9.64 18.20 -1.39
CA LYS A 107 9.33 18.33 -2.81
C LYS A 107 7.83 18.31 -3.06
N PRO A 108 7.35 19.00 -4.11
CA PRO A 108 5.97 18.86 -4.54
C PRO A 108 5.70 17.42 -4.99
N LEU A 109 4.53 16.89 -4.64
CA LEU A 109 4.11 15.57 -5.05
C LEU A 109 3.65 15.61 -6.51
N GLU A 110 4.12 14.65 -7.29
CA GLU A 110 3.62 14.44 -8.66
C GLU A 110 2.16 13.98 -8.63
N LYS A 111 1.37 14.49 -9.58
CA LYS A 111 0.00 14.02 -9.78
C LYS A 111 -0.02 12.56 -10.24
N GLY A 112 -1.13 11.88 -9.97
CA GLY A 112 -1.42 10.54 -10.46
C GLY A 112 -2.90 10.22 -10.32
N THR A 113 -3.36 9.16 -10.99
CA THR A 113 -4.74 8.67 -10.85
C THR A 113 -4.91 8.07 -9.46
N ILE A 114 -5.74 8.68 -8.62
CA ILE A 114 -5.93 8.21 -7.25
C ILE A 114 -6.81 6.97 -7.24
N ALA A 115 -6.35 5.90 -6.59
CA ALA A 115 -7.06 4.64 -6.57
C ALA A 115 -6.99 3.90 -5.23
N VAL A 116 -7.89 2.93 -5.06
CA VAL A 116 -7.78 1.88 -4.04
C VAL A 116 -7.79 0.51 -4.71
N GLY A 117 -7.14 -0.47 -4.10
CA GLY A 117 -6.95 -1.81 -4.67
C GLY A 117 -7.66 -2.90 -3.88
N PHE A 118 -8.30 -3.85 -4.57
CA PHE A 118 -8.83 -5.09 -3.98
C PHE A 118 -8.27 -6.31 -4.73
N GLY A 119 -7.75 -7.28 -3.99
CA GLY A 119 -7.16 -8.51 -4.53
C GLY A 119 -5.64 -8.50 -4.51
N GLY A 120 -5.04 -9.45 -5.23
CA GLY A 120 -3.59 -9.68 -5.20
C GLY A 120 -3.10 -10.37 -3.92
N ASN A 121 -1.79 -10.64 -3.88
CA ASN A 121 -1.11 -11.10 -2.67
C ASN A 121 -0.66 -9.89 -1.81
N HIS A 122 0.02 -10.16 -0.70
CA HIS A 122 0.54 -9.12 0.20
C HIS A 122 1.40 -8.07 -0.51
N TYR A 123 2.23 -8.47 -1.47
CA TYR A 123 3.15 -7.58 -2.19
C TYR A 123 2.56 -6.94 -3.46
N SER A 124 1.32 -7.30 -3.82
CA SER A 124 0.51 -6.64 -4.86
C SER A 124 1.25 -6.19 -6.14
N PRO A 125 1.96 -7.09 -6.85
CA PRO A 125 2.83 -6.72 -7.98
C PRO A 125 2.08 -6.06 -9.15
N ARG A 126 0.79 -6.37 -9.34
CA ARG A 126 -0.05 -5.71 -10.36
C ARG A 126 -0.25 -4.22 -10.04
N PHE A 127 -0.54 -3.89 -8.79
CA PHE A 127 -0.74 -2.51 -8.36
C PHE A 127 0.56 -1.73 -8.39
N GLN A 128 1.68 -2.34 -7.98
CA GLN A 128 3.01 -1.75 -8.16
C GLN A 128 3.29 -1.42 -9.63
N LYS A 129 3.06 -2.36 -10.56
CA LYS A 129 3.25 -2.10 -11.99
C LYS A 129 2.41 -0.93 -12.50
N MET A 130 1.17 -0.78 -12.00
CA MET A 130 0.32 0.37 -12.34
C MET A 130 0.86 1.70 -11.79
N ILE A 131 1.46 1.70 -10.60
CA ILE A 131 2.14 2.88 -10.06
C ILE A 131 3.31 3.27 -10.95
N GLU A 132 4.14 2.29 -11.32
CA GLU A 132 5.39 2.50 -12.04
C GLU A 132 5.20 2.86 -13.51
N GLU A 133 4.22 2.26 -14.18
CA GLU A 133 4.08 2.37 -15.64
C GLU A 133 2.85 3.16 -16.07
N LYS A 134 1.81 3.26 -15.24
CA LYS A 134 0.52 3.85 -15.61
C LYS A 134 0.16 5.11 -14.82
N GLY A 135 1.04 5.58 -13.94
CA GLY A 135 0.81 6.81 -13.18
C GLY A 135 -0.26 6.72 -12.10
N TYR A 136 -0.59 5.52 -11.63
CA TYR A 136 -1.53 5.35 -10.52
C TYR A 136 -0.89 5.73 -9.18
N ALA A 137 -1.71 6.23 -8.27
CA ALA A 137 -1.37 6.46 -6.87
C ALA A 137 -2.39 5.73 -6.00
N PHE A 138 -1.99 4.60 -5.41
CA PHE A 138 -2.86 3.83 -4.55
C PHE A 138 -2.84 4.37 -3.12
N GLY A 139 -4.02 4.48 -2.51
CA GLY A 139 -4.17 4.56 -1.06
C GLY A 139 -4.16 3.15 -0.48
N HIS A 140 -5.30 2.75 0.09
CA HIS A 140 -5.44 1.40 0.64
C HIS A 140 -5.47 0.31 -0.43
N ILE A 141 -4.85 -0.82 -0.09
CA ILE A 141 -4.86 -2.06 -0.87
C ILE A 141 -5.29 -3.19 0.06
N CYS A 142 -6.41 -3.83 -0.23
CA CYS A 142 -6.89 -5.01 0.50
C CYS A 142 -6.45 -6.29 -0.23
N PRO A 143 -5.58 -7.11 0.38
CA PRO A 143 -5.08 -8.32 -0.26
C PRO A 143 -6.15 -9.42 -0.26
N LYS A 144 -6.03 -10.38 -1.18
CA LYS A 144 -7.03 -11.46 -1.38
C LYS A 144 -7.45 -12.16 -0.08
N HIS A 145 -6.49 -12.45 0.79
CA HIS A 145 -6.71 -13.22 2.02
C HIS A 145 -7.47 -12.46 3.12
N LYS A 146 -7.75 -11.16 2.92
CA LYS A 146 -8.56 -10.30 3.81
C LYS A 146 -9.90 -9.89 3.22
N LEU A 147 -10.17 -10.22 1.96
CA LEU A 147 -11.42 -9.84 1.28
C LEU A 147 -12.66 -10.50 1.90
N ASP A 148 -12.50 -11.71 2.44
CA ASP A 148 -13.61 -12.45 3.05
C ASP A 148 -14.05 -11.79 4.37
N ASP A 149 -13.13 -11.13 5.08
CA ASP A 149 -13.37 -10.46 6.37
C ASP A 149 -14.09 -9.10 6.23
N LEU A 150 -14.08 -8.50 5.04
CA LEU A 150 -14.65 -7.16 4.85
C LEU A 150 -16.18 -7.15 5.00
N ASP A 151 -16.75 -6.17 5.67
CA ASP A 151 -18.16 -5.81 5.50
C ASP A 151 -18.27 -4.58 4.58
N GLU A 152 -19.50 -4.12 4.34
CA GLU A 152 -19.74 -2.91 3.55
C GLU A 152 -19.06 -1.68 4.16
N GLU A 153 -19.10 -1.55 5.49
CA GLU A 153 -18.46 -0.43 6.19
C GLU A 153 -16.96 -0.41 5.93
N MET A 154 -16.28 -1.56 6.01
CA MET A 154 -14.86 -1.67 5.69
C MET A 154 -14.55 -1.35 4.22
N ILE A 155 -15.38 -1.80 3.27
CA ILE A 155 -15.19 -1.48 1.85
C ILE A 155 -15.29 0.03 1.61
N LEU A 156 -16.26 0.69 2.24
CA LEU A 156 -16.40 2.14 2.16
C LEU A 156 -15.29 2.86 2.92
N GLN A 157 -14.82 2.31 4.04
CA GLN A 157 -13.70 2.86 4.81
C GLN A 157 -12.41 2.89 4.00
N ILE A 158 -12.11 1.83 3.23
CA ILE A 158 -10.95 1.77 2.31
C ILE A 158 -10.94 2.98 1.36
N ILE A 159 -12.12 3.35 0.85
CA ILE A 159 -12.28 4.47 -0.09
C ILE A 159 -12.23 5.81 0.65
N ASN A 160 -12.98 5.94 1.74
CA ASN A 160 -13.15 7.19 2.47
C ASN A 160 -11.91 7.59 3.27
N LYS A 161 -11.10 6.63 3.74
CA LYS A 161 -9.82 6.87 4.40
C LYS A 161 -8.64 6.95 3.42
N THR A 162 -8.88 7.09 2.12
CA THR A 162 -7.83 7.42 1.16
C THR A 162 -7.87 8.90 0.80
N ILE A 163 -6.72 9.57 0.88
CA ILE A 163 -6.56 10.96 0.43
C ILE A 163 -5.48 11.10 -0.66
N PRO A 164 -5.69 11.93 -1.70
CA PRO A 164 -6.97 12.56 -2.07
C PRO A 164 -8.08 11.53 -2.33
N LYS A 165 -9.33 11.97 -2.49
CA LYS A 165 -10.45 11.06 -2.74
C LYS A 165 -10.15 10.20 -3.97
N PRO A 166 -10.29 8.86 -3.90
CA PRO A 166 -10.07 7.98 -5.04
C PRO A 166 -10.96 8.33 -6.23
N GLU A 167 -10.35 8.33 -7.42
CA GLU A 167 -11.03 8.45 -8.71
C GLU A 167 -11.49 7.08 -9.21
N GLN A 168 -10.79 6.01 -8.83
CA GLN A 168 -11.09 4.65 -9.28
C GLN A 168 -10.93 3.62 -8.16
N VAL A 169 -11.82 2.62 -8.17
CA VAL A 169 -11.59 1.36 -7.47
C VAL A 169 -11.01 0.35 -8.46
N VAL A 170 -9.87 -0.25 -8.14
CA VAL A 170 -9.19 -1.23 -9.01
C VAL A 170 -9.33 -2.62 -8.42
N LEU A 171 -9.94 -3.53 -9.18
CA LEU A 171 -10.10 -4.93 -8.80
C LEU A 171 -9.08 -5.78 -9.55
N ASP A 172 -8.15 -6.43 -8.84
CA ASP A 172 -7.34 -7.51 -9.40
C ASP A 172 -8.24 -8.73 -9.62
N TRP A 173 -8.88 -8.75 -10.79
CA TRP A 173 -9.99 -9.65 -11.08
C TRP A 173 -9.52 -11.09 -10.94
N LYS A 174 -8.40 -11.44 -11.58
CA LYS A 174 -7.82 -12.79 -11.51
C LYS A 174 -7.27 -13.14 -10.13
N GLY A 175 -6.88 -12.14 -9.32
CA GLY A 175 -6.46 -12.32 -7.93
C GLY A 175 -7.60 -12.67 -6.97
N MET A 176 -8.87 -12.44 -7.35
CA MET A 176 -10.04 -12.67 -6.50
C MET A 176 -10.83 -13.92 -6.91
N ASN A 177 -11.50 -14.58 -5.97
CA ASN A 177 -12.49 -15.62 -6.28
C ASN A 177 -13.87 -15.01 -6.65
N SER A 178 -14.80 -15.81 -7.18
CA SER A 178 -16.11 -15.32 -7.64
C SER A 178 -16.96 -14.69 -6.52
N ALA A 179 -16.95 -15.28 -5.33
CA ALA A 179 -17.72 -14.77 -4.18
C ALA A 179 -17.19 -13.39 -3.74
N GLN A 180 -15.87 -13.25 -3.64
CA GLN A 180 -15.19 -11.99 -3.33
C GLN A 180 -15.52 -10.92 -4.36
N ARG A 181 -15.43 -11.23 -5.66
CA ARG A 181 -15.78 -10.28 -6.73
C ARG A 181 -17.22 -9.81 -6.60
N ASN A 182 -18.17 -10.74 -6.42
CA ASN A 182 -19.59 -10.41 -6.32
C ASN A 182 -19.87 -9.49 -5.13
N LYS A 183 -19.33 -9.84 -3.96
CA LYS A 183 -19.46 -9.04 -2.73
C LYS A 183 -18.97 -7.60 -2.90
N ILE A 184 -17.75 -7.42 -3.44
CA ILE A 184 -17.20 -6.08 -3.66
C ILE A 184 -18.00 -5.33 -4.72
N VAL A 185 -18.30 -5.95 -5.87
CA VAL A 185 -19.04 -5.31 -6.97
C VAL A 185 -20.44 -4.89 -6.54
N GLU A 186 -21.13 -5.70 -5.72
CA GLU A 186 -22.45 -5.37 -5.19
C GLU A 186 -22.43 -4.09 -4.35
N VAL A 187 -21.48 -3.98 -3.41
CA VAL A 187 -21.32 -2.78 -2.57
C VAL A 187 -20.98 -1.56 -3.42
N LEU A 188 -20.04 -1.68 -4.36
CA LEU A 188 -19.66 -0.58 -5.24
C LEU A 188 -20.83 -0.12 -6.12
N THR A 189 -21.58 -1.06 -6.70
CA THR A 189 -22.73 -0.75 -7.57
C THR A 189 -23.84 -0.04 -6.78
N ARG A 190 -24.19 -0.56 -5.60
CA ARG A 190 -25.21 0.03 -4.72
C ARG A 190 -24.86 1.46 -4.29
N ASN A 191 -23.57 1.72 -4.08
CA ASN A 191 -23.06 3.05 -3.72
C ASN A 191 -22.66 3.92 -4.92
N ARG A 192 -22.93 3.47 -6.17
CA ARG A 192 -22.62 4.18 -7.42
C ARG A 192 -21.14 4.55 -7.57
N ILE A 193 -20.27 3.64 -7.14
CA ILE A 193 -18.81 3.79 -7.23
C ILE A 193 -18.32 3.04 -8.46
N GLU A 194 -17.64 3.76 -9.36
CA GLU A 194 -17.04 3.17 -10.54
C GLU A 194 -15.80 2.35 -10.20
N PHE A 195 -15.59 1.28 -10.95
CA PHE A 195 -14.44 0.40 -10.78
C PHE A 195 -13.92 -0.13 -12.11
N VAL A 196 -12.64 -0.48 -12.11
CA VAL A 196 -11.95 -1.11 -13.24
C VAL A 196 -11.44 -2.49 -12.85
N ARG A 197 -11.33 -3.38 -13.82
CA ARG A 197 -10.86 -4.76 -13.64
C ARG A 197 -9.48 -4.90 -14.28
N VAL A 198 -8.52 -5.48 -13.56
CA VAL A 198 -7.15 -5.74 -14.03
C VAL A 198 -6.71 -7.18 -13.81
#